data_AF-A0A2I0LZ74-F1
#
_entry.id   AF-A0A2I0LZ74-F1
#
_cell.length_a   1.000
_cell.length_b   1.000
_cell.length_c   1.000
_cell.angle_alpha   90.00
_cell.angle_beta   90.00
_cell.angle_gamma   90.00
#
_symmetry.space_group_name_H-M   'P 1'
#
loop_
_entity.id
_entity.type
_entity.pdbx_description
1 polymer ?
#
loop_
_entity_poly.entity_id
_entity_poly.type
_entity_poly.pdbx_seq_one_letter_code
_entity_poly.pdbx_strand_id
1 'polypeptide(L)'
;MVLVGDSATLLPSARVLLKRREVAEVERGLQRQPPEFGQRMELLEQRRQRLCQRKDQLQDVILKFNAFLQHFGDYLQDVVARTGQFQDVPAMLAHFVALAGARAALAQEAAPGQERLAQRRAQLQQYREETDSELLRTRDELARLRARLEATRIEVLQEESRWAQIQRAATRRTLQLGQIKLAVLNLFQLVTAQFRVPMDVALENTEAQLDMVLLCMQDLAAICAELHHREPGLRPPCVPAATGKHRLRHGGARGALSLK
;
A
#
# COMPACT_ATOMS: atom_id res chain seq x y z
N MET A 1 -37.64 44.82 91.47
CA MET A 1 -38.80 45.28 92.25
C MET A 1 -40.06 44.67 91.61
N VAL A 2 -40.41 43.40 91.80
CA VAL A 2 -40.99 42.83 93.03
C VAL A 2 -40.51 43.57 94.28
N LEU A 3 -41.34 44.49 94.78
CA LEU A 3 -41.46 44.60 96.22
C LEU A 3 -41.86 43.21 96.67
N VAL A 4 -40.90 42.58 97.35
CA VAL A 4 -41.01 41.33 98.09
C VAL A 4 -42.20 41.49 99.02
N GLY A 5 -43.38 41.12 98.52
CA GLY A 5 -44.50 40.76 99.35
C GLY A 5 -44.25 39.32 99.73
N ASP A 6 -43.46 39.13 100.79
CA ASP A 6 -43.28 37.85 101.44
C ASP A 6 -44.59 37.07 101.41
N SER A 7 -44.61 35.94 100.71
CA SER A 7 -45.80 35.09 100.68
C SER A 7 -46.25 34.69 102.09
N ALA A 8 -45.35 34.85 103.09
CA ALA A 8 -45.54 34.70 104.52
C ALA A 8 -46.62 35.61 105.16
N THR A 9 -46.88 36.82 104.65
CA THR A 9 -47.82 37.79 105.25
C THR A 9 -49.17 37.88 104.53
N LEU A 10 -49.33 37.16 103.41
CA LEU A 10 -50.61 37.01 102.72
C LEU A 10 -51.44 35.91 103.40
N LEU A 11 -52.75 36.14 103.58
CA LEU A 11 -53.68 35.12 104.08
C LEU A 11 -53.43 33.79 103.32
N PRO A 12 -53.42 32.63 104.01
CA PRO A 12 -53.12 31.32 103.41
C PRO A 12 -53.83 31.08 102.07
N SER A 13 -55.05 31.59 101.92
CA SER A 13 -55.86 31.56 100.70
C SER A 13 -55.20 32.22 99.49
N ALA A 14 -54.53 33.36 99.63
CA ALA A 14 -53.89 34.09 98.53
C ALA A 14 -52.60 33.41 98.03
N ARG A 15 -51.84 32.77 98.94
CA ARG A 15 -50.65 31.99 98.57
C ARG A 15 -51.00 30.74 97.77
N VAL A 16 -52.07 30.05 98.17
CA VAL A 16 -52.59 28.90 97.44
C VAL A 16 -53.04 29.31 96.04
N LEU A 17 -53.68 30.48 95.88
CA LEU A 17 -54.09 30.98 94.56
C LEU A 17 -52.91 31.33 93.65
N LEU A 18 -51.85 31.95 94.18
CA LEU A 18 -50.63 32.22 93.40
C LEU A 18 -49.93 30.92 93.00
N LYS A 19 -49.82 29.95 93.90
CA LYS A 19 -49.25 28.63 93.58
C LYS A 19 -50.12 27.86 92.58
N ARG A 20 -51.45 27.95 92.68
CA ARG A 20 -52.37 27.38 91.68
C ARG A 20 -52.22 28.05 90.33
N ARG A 21 -51.94 29.36 90.29
CA ARG A 21 -51.70 30.10 89.05
C ARG A 21 -50.35 29.74 88.42
N GLU A 22 -49.27 29.67 89.20
CA GLU A 22 -47.96 29.20 88.76
C GLU A 22 -48.05 27.77 88.22
N VAL A 23 -48.71 26.87 88.97
CA VAL A 23 -48.97 25.48 88.53
C VAL A 23 -49.79 25.48 87.25
N ALA A 24 -50.86 26.27 87.15
CA ALA A 24 -51.66 26.34 85.93
C ALA A 24 -50.92 26.98 84.73
N GLU A 25 -49.94 27.86 84.96
CA GLU A 25 -49.11 28.44 83.89
C GLU A 25 -48.03 27.45 83.43
N VAL A 26 -47.40 26.74 84.35
CA VAL A 26 -46.45 25.65 84.06
C VAL A 26 -47.17 24.48 83.39
N GLU A 27 -48.35 24.08 83.87
CA GLU A 27 -49.20 23.05 83.27
C GLU A 27 -49.65 23.46 81.86
N ARG A 28 -50.03 24.72 81.64
CA ARG A 28 -50.36 25.23 80.29
C ARG A 28 -49.14 25.28 79.36
N GLY A 29 -47.95 25.57 79.88
CA GLY A 29 -46.70 25.50 79.12
C GLY A 29 -46.33 24.06 78.74
N LEU A 30 -46.48 23.13 79.68
CA LEU A 30 -46.25 21.70 79.49
C LEU A 30 -47.27 21.07 78.55
N GLN A 31 -48.52 21.54 78.57
CA GLN A 31 -49.60 21.15 77.64
C GLN A 31 -49.45 21.75 76.23
N ARG A 32 -48.64 22.80 76.04
CA ARG A 32 -48.40 23.42 74.72
C ARG A 32 -47.18 22.87 73.97
N GLN A 33 -46.20 22.27 74.66
CA GLN A 33 -45.05 21.59 74.04
C GLN A 33 -45.14 20.06 73.78
N PRO A 34 -46.23 19.31 74.08
CA PRO A 34 -46.24 17.86 73.91
C PRO A 34 -46.04 17.37 72.46
N PRO A 35 -46.46 18.07 71.38
CA PRO A 35 -46.24 17.54 70.03
C PRO A 35 -44.76 17.59 69.62
N GLU A 36 -43.99 18.60 70.05
CA GLU A 36 -42.57 18.72 69.71
C GLU A 36 -41.72 17.68 70.46
N PHE A 37 -42.02 17.41 71.74
CA PHE A 37 -41.37 16.34 72.50
C PHE A 37 -41.72 14.97 71.94
N GLY A 38 -42.98 14.73 71.57
CA GLY A 38 -43.41 13.50 70.91
C GLY A 38 -42.65 13.25 69.60
N GLN A 39 -42.58 14.25 68.72
CA GLN A 39 -41.85 14.16 67.45
C GLN A 39 -40.34 13.93 67.64
N ARG A 40 -39.71 14.60 68.62
CA ARG A 40 -38.28 14.39 68.94
C ARG A 40 -38.02 12.99 69.49
N MET A 41 -38.90 12.49 70.36
CA MET A 41 -38.81 11.12 70.88
C MET A 41 -38.95 10.09 69.76
N GLU A 42 -39.93 10.27 68.88
CA GLU A 42 -40.15 9.38 67.74
C GLU A 42 -38.96 9.38 66.76
N LEU A 43 -38.38 10.55 66.46
CA LEU A 43 -37.17 10.64 65.63
C LEU A 43 -35.97 9.91 66.27
N LEU A 44 -35.78 10.08 67.59
CA LEU A 44 -34.72 9.39 68.32
C LEU A 44 -34.94 7.88 68.36
N GLU A 45 -36.18 7.43 68.51
CA GLU A 45 -36.54 6.01 68.46
C GLU A 45 -36.31 5.42 67.06
N GLN A 46 -36.74 6.10 66.01
CA GLN A 46 -36.43 5.71 64.63
C GLN A 46 -34.93 5.68 64.34
N ARG A 47 -34.17 6.64 64.90
CA ARG A 47 -32.71 6.66 64.77
C ARG A 47 -32.08 5.50 65.53
N ARG A 48 -32.56 5.20 66.75
CA ARG A 48 -32.13 4.04 67.54
C ARG A 48 -32.42 2.73 66.81
N GLN A 49 -33.61 2.58 66.24
CA GLN A 49 -33.99 1.41 65.45
C GLN A 49 -33.11 1.23 64.21
N ARG A 50 -32.87 2.31 63.45
CA ARG A 50 -31.95 2.29 62.30
C ARG A 50 -30.52 1.89 62.70
N LEU A 51 -30.05 2.40 63.84
CA LEU A 51 -28.74 2.03 64.37
C LEU A 51 -28.69 0.55 64.82
N CYS A 52 -29.73 0.05 65.47
CA CYS A 52 -29.83 -1.36 65.83
C CYS A 52 -29.83 -2.25 64.59
N GLN A 53 -30.66 -1.97 63.59
CA GLN A 53 -30.70 -2.72 62.33
C GLN A 53 -29.33 -2.74 61.64
N ARG A 54 -28.64 -1.60 61.60
CA ARG A 54 -27.30 -1.52 60.98
C ARG A 54 -26.24 -2.26 61.79
N LYS A 55 -26.34 -2.26 63.12
CA LYS A 55 -25.47 -3.06 64.00
C LYS A 55 -25.69 -4.55 63.73
N ASP A 56 -26.94 -4.98 63.67
CA ASP A 56 -27.30 -6.37 63.46
C ASP A 56 -26.85 -6.84 62.06
N GLN A 57 -27.03 -6.01 61.02
CA GLN A 57 -26.51 -6.28 59.67
C GLN A 57 -24.98 -6.45 59.65
N LEU A 58 -24.23 -5.58 60.34
CA LEU A 58 -22.77 -5.70 60.43
C LEU A 58 -22.36 -6.97 61.19
N GLN A 59 -23.06 -7.29 62.29
CA GLN A 59 -22.82 -8.54 63.03
C GLN A 59 -23.08 -9.76 62.14
N ASP A 60 -24.15 -9.73 61.34
CA ASP A 60 -24.49 -10.81 60.42
C ASP A 60 -23.42 -11.01 59.34
N VAL A 61 -22.84 -9.92 58.81
CA VAL A 61 -21.72 -9.97 57.86
C VAL A 61 -20.46 -10.55 58.52
N ILE A 62 -20.13 -10.12 59.73
CA ILE A 62 -18.95 -10.63 60.47
C ILE A 62 -19.11 -12.12 60.75
N LEU A 63 -20.30 -12.57 61.16
CA LEU A 63 -20.58 -13.98 61.41
C LEU A 63 -20.41 -14.81 60.13
N LYS A 64 -20.98 -14.36 59.00
CA LYS A 64 -20.82 -15.03 57.70
C LYS A 64 -19.36 -15.09 57.26
N PHE A 65 -18.62 -14.00 57.45
CA PHE A 65 -17.20 -13.93 57.11
C PHE A 65 -16.35 -14.86 57.99
N ASN A 66 -16.61 -14.90 59.30
CA ASN A 66 -15.93 -15.82 60.21
C ASN A 66 -16.23 -17.28 59.88
N ALA A 67 -17.49 -17.62 59.58
CA ALA A 67 -17.85 -18.97 59.13
C ALA A 67 -17.11 -19.36 57.85
N PHE A 68 -17.01 -18.44 56.89
CA PHE A 68 -16.21 -18.64 55.68
C PHE A 68 -14.72 -18.87 55.98
N LEU A 69 -14.12 -18.04 56.85
CA LEU A 69 -12.72 -18.20 57.24
C LEU A 69 -12.45 -19.52 57.97
N GLN A 70 -13.40 -19.98 58.80
CA GLN A 70 -13.30 -21.28 59.46
C GLN A 70 -13.31 -22.41 58.43
N HIS A 71 -14.30 -22.45 57.53
CA HIS A 71 -14.35 -23.47 56.47
C HIS A 71 -13.11 -23.46 55.57
N PHE A 72 -12.58 -22.28 55.26
CA PHE A 72 -11.36 -22.16 54.47
C PHE A 72 -10.12 -22.62 55.26
N GLY A 73 -10.07 -22.32 56.56
CA GLY A 73 -9.04 -22.82 57.47
C GLY A 73 -9.04 -24.36 57.55
N ASP A 74 -10.21 -24.97 57.74
CA ASP A 74 -10.39 -26.42 57.77
C ASP A 74 -9.90 -27.06 56.45
N TYR A 75 -10.29 -26.48 55.32
CA TYR A 75 -9.83 -26.92 54.01
C TYR A 75 -8.30 -26.84 53.86
N LEU A 76 -7.66 -25.73 54.27
CA LEU A 76 -6.21 -25.60 54.20
C LEU A 76 -5.51 -26.58 55.14
N GLN A 77 -6.11 -26.86 56.28
CA GLN A 77 -5.59 -27.83 57.24
C GLN A 77 -5.65 -29.26 56.68
N ASP A 78 -6.74 -29.61 55.99
CA ASP A 78 -6.84 -30.86 55.23
C ASP A 78 -5.79 -30.94 54.12
N VAL A 79 -5.53 -29.84 53.40
CA VAL A 79 -4.51 -29.79 52.35
C VAL A 79 -3.11 -30.00 52.92
N VAL A 80 -2.77 -29.35 54.03
CA VAL A 80 -1.49 -29.53 54.73
C VAL A 80 -1.35 -30.98 55.21
N ALA A 81 -2.40 -31.56 55.79
CA ALA A 81 -2.42 -32.96 56.23
C ALA A 81 -2.23 -33.95 55.07
N ARG A 82 -2.83 -33.67 53.90
CA ARG A 82 -2.71 -34.51 52.69
C ARG A 82 -1.36 -34.40 52.01
N THR A 83 -0.80 -33.20 51.92
CA THR A 83 0.49 -32.96 51.25
C THR A 83 1.67 -33.35 52.12
N GLY A 84 1.58 -33.17 53.44
CA GLY A 84 2.64 -33.53 54.40
C GLY A 84 3.94 -32.73 54.26
N GLN A 85 3.95 -31.67 53.43
CA GLN A 85 5.15 -30.88 53.12
C GLN A 85 5.34 -29.67 54.05
N PHE A 86 4.31 -29.31 54.82
CA PHE A 86 4.32 -28.14 55.71
C PHE A 86 3.90 -28.53 57.13
N GLN A 87 4.47 -27.88 58.14
CA GLN A 87 4.10 -28.11 59.55
C GLN A 87 2.70 -27.60 59.86
N ASP A 88 2.36 -26.41 59.36
CA ASP A 88 1.07 -25.75 59.59
C ASP A 88 0.70 -24.83 58.41
N VAL A 89 -0.56 -24.38 58.41
CA VAL A 89 -1.08 -23.46 57.40
C VAL A 89 -0.29 -22.13 57.36
N PRO A 90 0.08 -21.50 58.48
CA PRO A 90 0.96 -20.33 58.48
C PRO A 90 2.32 -20.54 57.80
N ALA A 91 3.01 -21.66 58.03
CA ALA A 91 4.29 -21.96 57.38
C ALA A 91 4.12 -22.15 55.87
N MET A 92 3.04 -22.80 55.43
CA MET A 92 2.71 -22.93 54.01
C MET A 92 2.49 -21.55 53.37
N LEU A 93 1.70 -20.68 54.00
CA LEU A 93 1.45 -19.33 53.51
C LEU A 93 2.73 -18.49 53.47
N ALA A 94 3.56 -18.56 54.51
CA ALA A 94 4.84 -17.86 54.55
C ALA A 94 5.77 -18.30 53.42
N HIS A 95 5.80 -19.60 53.08
CA HIS A 95 6.54 -20.11 51.95
C HIS A 95 6.05 -19.53 50.61
N PHE A 96 4.73 -19.49 50.38
CA PHE A 96 4.18 -18.90 49.16
C PHE A 96 4.43 -17.40 49.05
N VAL A 97 4.34 -16.67 50.16
CA VAL A 97 4.68 -15.24 50.21
C VAL A 97 6.16 -15.03 49.85
N ALA A 98 7.06 -15.84 50.41
CA ALA A 98 8.48 -15.78 50.08
C ALA A 98 8.74 -16.13 48.60
N LEU A 99 8.06 -17.15 48.06
CA LEU A 99 8.18 -17.56 46.66
C LEU A 99 7.65 -16.47 45.71
N ALA A 100 6.53 -15.84 46.03
CA ALA A 100 5.98 -14.72 45.27
C ALA A 100 6.93 -13.52 45.28
N GLY A 101 7.54 -13.22 46.43
CA GLY A 101 8.57 -12.19 46.57
C GLY A 101 9.82 -12.50 45.74
N ALA A 102 10.34 -13.72 45.81
CA ALA A 102 11.48 -14.16 45.02
C ALA A 102 11.18 -14.09 43.51
N ARG A 103 9.98 -14.49 43.08
CA ARG A 103 9.56 -14.37 41.68
C ARG A 103 9.49 -12.93 41.22
N ALA A 104 9.02 -12.02 42.06
CA ALA A 104 8.99 -10.59 41.76
C ALA A 104 10.40 -9.99 41.65
N ALA A 105 11.32 -10.36 42.55
CA ALA A 105 12.71 -9.92 42.52
C ALA A 105 13.42 -10.41 41.24
N LEU A 106 13.30 -11.69 40.92
CA LEU A 106 13.86 -12.27 39.68
C LEU A 106 13.27 -11.62 38.42
N ALA A 107 11.97 -11.28 38.44
CA ALA A 107 11.34 -10.57 37.32
C ALA A 107 11.91 -9.15 37.15
N GLN A 108 12.17 -8.43 38.25
CA GLN A 108 12.80 -7.11 38.20
C GLN A 108 14.25 -7.17 37.70
N GLU A 109 15.02 -8.17 38.14
CA GLU A 109 16.38 -8.39 37.67
C GLU A 109 16.44 -8.78 36.19
N ALA A 110 15.43 -9.53 35.71
CA ALA A 110 15.33 -9.94 34.31
C ALA A 110 14.83 -8.82 33.37
N ALA A 111 14.06 -7.85 33.88
CA ALA A 111 13.48 -6.76 33.11
C ALA A 111 14.50 -5.98 32.25
N PRO A 112 15.64 -5.49 32.78
CA PRO A 112 16.62 -4.76 31.96
C PRO A 112 17.26 -5.66 30.88
N GLY A 113 17.40 -6.96 31.15
CA GLY A 113 17.86 -7.93 30.16
C GLY A 113 16.87 -8.08 29.00
N GLN A 114 15.58 -8.16 29.31
CA GLN A 114 14.50 -8.24 28.32
C GLN A 114 14.39 -6.95 27.49
N GLU A 115 14.49 -5.79 28.12
CA GLU A 115 14.49 -4.50 27.42
C GLU A 115 15.68 -4.37 26.48
N ARG A 116 16.89 -4.75 26.91
CA ARG A 116 18.09 -4.77 26.05
C ARG A 116 17.92 -5.73 24.87
N LEU A 117 17.32 -6.90 25.08
CA LEU A 117 17.02 -7.83 24.00
C LEU A 117 15.99 -7.26 23.01
N ALA A 118 14.93 -6.62 23.52
CA ALA A 118 13.92 -5.96 22.69
C ALA A 118 14.53 -4.81 21.86
N GLN A 119 15.38 -3.97 22.47
CA GLN A 119 16.11 -2.90 21.79
C GLN A 119 17.04 -3.46 20.71
N ARG A 120 17.83 -4.49 21.01
CA ARG A 120 18.71 -5.13 20.03
C ARG A 120 17.94 -5.75 18.87
N ARG A 121 16.78 -6.36 19.13
CA ARG A 121 15.88 -6.89 18.09
C ARG A 121 15.33 -5.77 17.20
N ALA A 122 14.91 -4.65 17.80
CA ALA A 122 14.43 -3.49 17.06
C ALA A 122 15.53 -2.88 16.16
N GLN A 123 16.75 -2.73 16.69
CA GLN A 123 17.90 -2.24 15.91
C GLN A 123 18.24 -3.18 14.74
N LEU A 124 18.25 -4.49 14.97
CA LEU A 124 18.48 -5.46 13.90
C LEU A 124 17.38 -5.40 12.83
N GLN A 125 16.13 -5.20 13.24
CA GLN A 125 15.01 -5.08 12.32
C GLN A 125 15.13 -3.82 11.46
N GLN A 126 15.48 -2.69 12.05
CA GLN A 126 15.74 -1.44 11.32
C GLN A 126 16.87 -1.60 10.31
N TYR A 127 18.00 -2.18 10.72
CA TYR A 127 19.12 -2.43 9.80
C TYR A 127 18.72 -3.34 8.62
N ARG A 128 17.88 -4.36 8.87
CA ARG A 128 17.35 -5.22 7.81
C ARG A 128 16.46 -4.45 6.84
N GLU A 129 15.54 -3.64 7.35
CA GLU A 129 14.64 -2.84 6.51
C GLU A 129 15.40 -1.81 5.67
N GLU A 130 16.42 -1.18 6.25
CA GLU A 130 17.30 -0.24 5.56
C GLU A 130 18.09 -0.94 4.45
N THR A 131 18.74 -2.07 4.75
CA THR A 131 19.50 -2.84 3.76
C THR A 131 18.61 -3.41 2.65
N ASP A 132 17.42 -3.91 2.97
CA ASP A 132 16.45 -4.37 1.98
C ASP A 132 16.00 -3.21 1.06
N SER A 133 15.77 -2.02 1.63
CA SER A 133 15.42 -0.82 0.86
C SER A 133 16.54 -0.37 -0.08
N GLU A 134 17.79 -0.41 0.38
CA GLU A 134 18.97 -0.13 -0.46
C GLU A 134 19.15 -1.15 -1.57
N LEU A 135 18.96 -2.44 -1.27
CA LEU A 135 19.00 -3.51 -2.26
C LEU A 135 17.92 -3.33 -3.32
N LEU A 136 16.70 -2.94 -2.93
CA LEU A 136 15.63 -2.64 -3.87
C LEU A 136 15.96 -1.43 -4.75
N ARG A 137 16.50 -0.35 -4.18
CA ARG A 137 16.91 0.84 -4.96
C ARG A 137 17.97 0.51 -6.00
N THR A 138 19.03 -0.20 -5.60
CA THR A 138 20.11 -0.62 -6.52
C THR A 138 19.59 -1.57 -7.60
N ARG A 139 18.66 -2.48 -7.25
CA ARG A 139 18.00 -3.36 -8.21
C ARG A 139 17.16 -2.58 -9.23
N ASP A 140 16.42 -1.59 -8.78
CA ASP A 140 15.60 -0.73 -9.64
C ASP A 140 16.47 0.12 -10.58
N GLU A 141 17.56 0.68 -10.09
CA GLU A 141 18.55 1.40 -10.90
C GLU A 141 19.15 0.49 -11.98
N LEU A 142 19.53 -0.72 -11.61
CA LEU A 142 20.06 -1.71 -12.55
C LEU A 142 19.02 -2.12 -13.59
N ALA A 143 17.74 -2.26 -13.22
CA ALA A 143 16.67 -2.52 -14.16
C ALA A 143 16.48 -1.36 -15.15
N ARG A 144 16.52 -0.11 -14.66
CA ARG A 144 16.43 1.09 -15.51
C ARG A 144 17.59 1.20 -16.49
N LEU A 145 18.82 0.95 -16.03
CA LEU A 145 20.01 0.97 -16.89
C LEU A 145 19.94 -0.12 -17.96
N ARG A 146 19.49 -1.33 -17.62
CA ARG A 146 19.26 -2.41 -18.60
C ARG A 146 18.23 -2.02 -19.65
N ALA A 147 17.09 -1.47 -19.24
CA ALA A 147 16.05 -1.04 -20.17
C ALA A 147 16.58 0.03 -21.15
N ARG A 148 17.37 0.99 -20.65
CA ARG A 148 17.97 2.03 -21.49
C ARG A 148 18.97 1.45 -22.48
N LEU A 149 19.78 0.50 -22.05
CA LEU A 149 20.76 -0.18 -22.91
C LEU A 149 20.08 -1.03 -23.99
N GLU A 150 18.98 -1.71 -23.68
CA GLU A 150 18.21 -2.45 -24.70
C GLU A 150 17.53 -1.50 -25.69
N ALA A 151 17.00 -0.37 -25.23
CA ALA A 151 16.43 0.64 -26.11
C ALA A 151 17.46 1.19 -27.10
N THR A 152 18.66 1.55 -26.63
CA THR A 152 19.73 2.04 -27.51
C THR A 152 20.23 0.96 -28.47
N ARG A 153 20.29 -0.31 -28.04
CA ARG A 153 20.61 -1.44 -28.92
C ARG A 153 19.60 -1.59 -30.04
N ILE A 154 18.31 -1.48 -29.74
CA ILE A 154 17.25 -1.56 -30.74
C ILE A 154 17.39 -0.42 -31.77
N GLU A 155 17.67 0.81 -31.32
CA GLU A 155 17.91 1.95 -32.21
C GLU A 155 19.11 1.72 -33.13
N VAL A 156 20.25 1.25 -32.59
CA VAL A 156 21.44 0.93 -33.38
C VAL A 156 21.13 -0.14 -34.44
N LEU A 157 20.44 -1.23 -34.06
CA LEU A 157 20.04 -2.27 -35.01
C LEU A 157 19.13 -1.73 -36.13
N GLN A 158 18.24 -0.80 -35.80
CA GLN A 158 17.40 -0.14 -36.80
C GLN A 158 18.24 0.68 -37.78
N GLU A 159 19.15 1.51 -37.30
CA GLU A 159 20.01 2.32 -38.16
C GLU A 159 20.97 1.47 -39.00
N GLU A 160 21.52 0.39 -38.46
CA GLU A 160 22.30 -0.59 -39.21
C GLU A 160 21.49 -1.23 -40.34
N SER A 161 20.24 -1.59 -40.06
CA SER A 161 19.36 -2.18 -41.09
C SER A 161 19.04 -1.18 -42.21
N ARG A 162 18.81 0.10 -41.89
CA ARG A 162 18.62 1.18 -42.87
C ARG A 162 19.89 1.37 -43.69
N TRP A 163 21.05 1.36 -43.05
CA TRP A 163 22.31 1.52 -43.75
C TRP A 163 22.57 0.38 -44.73
N ALA A 164 22.34 -0.87 -44.28
CA ALA A 164 22.44 -2.04 -45.15
C ALA A 164 21.50 -1.96 -46.36
N GLN A 165 20.28 -1.42 -46.20
CA GLN A 165 19.35 -1.22 -47.32
C GLN A 165 19.87 -0.19 -48.34
N ILE A 166 20.41 0.95 -47.89
CA ILE A 166 20.98 1.96 -48.77
C ILE A 166 22.18 1.39 -49.52
N GLN A 167 23.06 0.65 -48.83
CA GLN A 167 24.20 -0.03 -49.44
C GLN A 167 23.78 -1.05 -50.51
N ARG A 168 22.76 -1.87 -50.22
CA ARG A 168 22.18 -2.80 -51.21
C ARG A 168 21.58 -2.08 -52.42
N ALA A 169 20.99 -0.89 -52.23
CA ALA A 169 20.46 -0.09 -53.32
C ALA A 169 21.57 0.53 -54.18
N ALA A 170 22.62 1.05 -53.55
CA ALA A 170 23.78 1.62 -54.22
C ALA A 170 24.51 0.57 -55.08
N THR A 171 24.85 -0.58 -54.49
CA THR A 171 25.49 -1.71 -55.21
C THR A 171 24.65 -2.18 -56.41
N ARG A 172 23.33 -2.27 -56.27
CA ARG A 172 22.43 -2.61 -57.38
C ARG A 172 22.46 -1.58 -58.50
N ARG A 173 22.41 -0.27 -58.16
CA ARG A 173 22.48 0.80 -59.17
C ARG A 173 23.83 0.82 -59.89
N THR A 174 24.93 0.61 -59.16
CA THR A 174 26.27 0.49 -59.74
C THR A 174 26.35 -0.68 -60.71
N LEU A 175 25.79 -1.84 -60.35
CA LEU A 175 25.73 -3.00 -61.24
C LEU A 175 24.90 -2.71 -62.50
N GLN A 176 23.70 -2.14 -62.35
CA GLN A 176 22.85 -1.76 -63.49
C GLN A 176 23.54 -0.77 -64.42
N LEU A 177 24.22 0.24 -63.86
CA LEU A 177 25.00 1.19 -64.64
C LEU A 177 26.10 0.46 -65.43
N GLY A 178 26.86 -0.43 -64.79
CA GLY A 178 27.88 -1.24 -65.46
C GLY A 178 27.32 -2.10 -66.59
N GLN A 179 26.15 -2.71 -66.39
CA GLN A 179 25.45 -3.48 -67.43
C GLN A 179 25.02 -2.60 -68.61
N ILE A 180 24.47 -1.40 -68.35
CA ILE A 180 24.11 -0.44 -69.40
C ILE A 180 25.36 -0.02 -70.16
N LYS A 181 26.43 0.37 -69.46
CA LYS A 181 27.69 0.78 -70.09
C LYS A 181 28.23 -0.30 -71.03
N LEU A 182 28.23 -1.55 -70.57
CA LEU A 182 28.70 -2.68 -71.38
C LEU A 182 27.80 -2.94 -72.60
N ALA A 183 26.47 -2.89 -72.43
CA ALA A 183 25.55 -3.07 -73.54
C ALA A 183 25.69 -1.97 -74.60
N VAL A 184 25.82 -0.71 -74.17
CA VAL A 184 26.07 0.45 -75.05
C VAL A 184 27.38 0.27 -75.81
N LEU A 185 28.46 -0.06 -75.11
CA LEU A 185 29.77 -0.26 -75.73
C LEU A 185 29.71 -1.37 -76.79
N ASN A 186 29.06 -2.50 -76.47
CA ASN A 186 28.90 -3.61 -77.42
C ASN A 186 28.13 -3.18 -78.67
N LEU A 187 27.06 -2.39 -78.53
CA LEU A 187 26.31 -1.86 -79.68
C LEU A 187 27.13 -0.87 -80.51
N PHE A 188 27.85 0.04 -79.86
CA PHE A 188 28.75 0.99 -80.54
C PHE A 188 29.85 0.27 -81.33
N GLN A 189 30.47 -0.75 -80.74
CA GLN A 189 31.46 -1.59 -81.41
C GLN A 189 30.86 -2.33 -82.62
N LEU A 190 29.62 -2.83 -82.51
CA LEU A 190 28.94 -3.48 -83.63
C LEU A 190 28.70 -2.51 -84.79
N VAL A 191 28.19 -1.30 -84.50
CA VAL A 191 27.94 -0.26 -85.52
C VAL A 191 29.25 0.18 -86.18
N THR A 192 30.27 0.51 -85.41
CA THR A 192 31.58 0.92 -85.95
C THR A 192 32.22 -0.18 -86.80
N ALA A 193 32.07 -1.46 -86.43
CA ALA A 193 32.54 -2.58 -87.22
C ALA A 193 31.78 -2.73 -88.56
N GLN A 194 30.46 -2.53 -88.59
CA GLN A 194 29.64 -2.66 -89.81
C GLN A 194 29.86 -1.50 -90.78
N PHE A 195 29.97 -0.27 -90.28
CA PHE A 195 30.11 0.94 -91.11
C PHE A 195 31.56 1.26 -91.48
N ARG A 196 32.56 0.53 -90.96
CA ARG A 196 34.01 0.71 -91.20
C ARG A 196 34.52 2.15 -90.98
N VAL A 197 33.84 2.94 -90.15
CA VAL A 197 34.28 4.27 -89.75
C VAL A 197 35.04 4.15 -88.42
N PRO A 198 36.36 4.43 -88.38
CA PRO A 198 37.07 4.57 -87.11
C PRO A 198 36.53 5.83 -86.42
N MET A 199 35.79 5.64 -85.34
CA MET A 199 35.23 6.74 -84.55
C MET A 199 35.97 6.85 -83.23
N ASP A 200 36.66 7.99 -83.06
CA ASP A 200 37.47 8.28 -81.88
C ASP A 200 36.56 8.76 -80.73
N VAL A 201 35.89 7.80 -80.09
CA VAL A 201 35.06 8.04 -78.91
C VAL A 201 35.68 7.33 -77.71
N ALA A 202 35.89 8.08 -76.62
CA ALA A 202 36.45 7.53 -75.40
C ALA A 202 35.60 6.36 -74.84
N LEU A 203 36.28 5.30 -74.42
CA LEU A 203 35.65 4.05 -73.94
C LEU A 203 34.71 4.26 -72.74
N GLU A 204 34.99 5.27 -71.92
CA GLU A 204 34.21 5.58 -70.71
C GLU A 204 33.02 6.53 -70.94
N ASN A 205 32.95 7.16 -72.11
CA ASN A 205 31.91 8.14 -72.42
C ASN A 205 30.70 7.46 -73.08
N THR A 206 29.80 6.95 -72.24
CA THR A 206 28.61 6.23 -72.71
C THR A 206 27.58 7.09 -73.39
N GLU A 207 27.52 8.39 -73.06
CA GLU A 207 26.60 9.34 -73.71
C GLU A 207 27.04 9.53 -75.17
N ALA A 208 28.32 9.83 -75.40
CA ALA A 208 28.85 9.97 -76.76
C ALA A 208 28.72 8.67 -77.58
N GLN A 209 28.92 7.50 -76.95
CA GLN A 209 28.70 6.20 -77.62
C GLN A 209 27.24 6.02 -78.04
N LEU A 210 26.28 6.37 -77.18
CA LEU A 210 24.85 6.31 -77.49
C LEU A 210 24.45 7.29 -78.59
N ASP A 211 24.97 8.52 -78.57
CA ASP A 211 24.70 9.53 -79.60
C ASP A 211 25.14 9.03 -80.98
N MET A 212 26.29 8.39 -81.07
CA MET A 212 26.77 7.79 -82.32
C MET A 212 25.92 6.60 -82.78
N VAL A 213 25.54 5.71 -81.86
CA VAL A 213 24.63 4.60 -82.19
C VAL A 213 23.28 5.14 -82.67
N LEU A 214 22.75 6.19 -82.04
CA LEU A 214 21.51 6.84 -82.42
C LEU A 214 21.61 7.46 -83.82
N LEU A 215 22.68 8.19 -84.11
CA LEU A 215 22.92 8.79 -85.42
C LEU A 215 22.91 7.72 -86.52
N CYS A 216 23.66 6.64 -86.34
CA CYS A 216 23.69 5.55 -87.32
C CYS A 216 22.33 4.85 -87.49
N MET A 217 21.56 4.67 -86.41
CA MET A 217 20.20 4.12 -86.48
C MET A 217 19.25 5.05 -87.24
N GLN A 218 19.35 6.37 -87.05
CA GLN A 218 18.57 7.37 -87.78
C GLN A 218 18.94 7.39 -89.26
N ASP A 219 20.23 7.33 -89.59
CA ASP A 219 20.71 7.26 -90.96
C ASP A 219 20.20 6.00 -91.67
N LEU A 220 20.26 4.84 -91.01
CA LEU A 220 19.68 3.60 -91.54
C LEU A 220 18.16 3.70 -91.75
N ALA A 221 17.44 4.31 -90.81
CA ALA A 221 16.00 4.50 -90.92
C ALA A 221 15.63 5.44 -92.09
N ALA A 222 16.40 6.51 -92.28
CA ALA A 222 16.25 7.43 -93.41
C ALA A 222 16.49 6.72 -94.74
N ILE A 223 17.58 5.95 -94.88
CA ILE A 223 17.87 5.15 -96.08
C ILE A 223 16.73 4.15 -96.34
N CYS A 224 16.26 3.43 -95.32
CA CYS A 224 15.15 2.50 -95.45
C CYS A 224 13.85 3.20 -95.89
N ALA A 225 13.54 4.39 -95.36
CA ALA A 225 12.36 5.17 -95.76
C ALA A 225 12.44 5.65 -97.21
N GLU A 226 13.62 6.07 -97.68
CA GLU A 226 13.88 6.41 -99.09
C GLU A 226 13.70 5.21 -100.02
N LEU A 227 14.10 4.01 -99.58
CA LEU A 227 13.90 2.76 -100.32
C LEU A 227 12.43 2.32 -100.35
N HIS A 228 11.66 2.53 -99.27
CA HIS A 228 10.22 2.23 -99.24
C HIS A 228 9.39 3.15 -100.15
N HIS A 229 9.81 4.39 -100.40
CA HIS A 229 9.17 5.24 -101.40
C HIS A 229 9.37 4.76 -102.85
N ARG A 230 10.29 3.82 -103.09
CA ARG A 230 10.51 3.18 -104.41
C ARG A 230 9.73 1.88 -104.63
N GLU A 231 9.04 1.33 -103.62
CA GLU A 231 8.17 0.16 -103.76
C GLU A 231 6.72 0.46 -103.31
N PRO A 232 5.74 0.55 -104.24
CA PRO A 232 4.34 0.62 -103.86
C PRO A 232 3.80 -0.79 -103.55
N GLY A 233 3.65 -1.08 -102.27
CA GLY A 233 2.67 -2.06 -101.79
C GLY A 233 3.22 -3.13 -100.85
N LEU A 234 3.20 -2.85 -99.54
CA LEU A 234 2.67 -3.74 -98.51
C LEU A 234 2.77 -3.02 -97.16
N ARG A 235 1.62 -2.89 -96.48
CA ARG A 235 1.51 -2.33 -95.13
C ARG A 235 2.45 -3.07 -94.16
N PRO A 236 3.10 -2.38 -93.21
CA PRO A 236 3.70 -3.06 -92.07
C PRO A 236 2.59 -3.62 -91.14
N PRO A 237 2.74 -4.83 -90.58
CA PRO A 237 1.88 -5.29 -89.52
C PRO A 237 2.11 -4.43 -88.27
N CYS A 238 1.03 -3.86 -87.75
CA CYS A 238 1.01 -3.21 -86.45
C CYS A 238 1.59 -4.15 -85.39
N VAL A 239 2.66 -3.74 -84.71
CA VAL A 239 3.12 -4.41 -83.50
C VAL A 239 2.05 -4.21 -82.43
N PRO A 240 1.47 -5.28 -81.85
CA PRO A 240 0.49 -5.13 -80.79
C PRO A 240 1.19 -4.57 -79.54
N ALA A 241 0.57 -3.54 -78.95
CA ALA A 241 0.93 -3.03 -77.64
C ALA A 241 0.95 -4.18 -76.63
N ALA A 242 2.12 -4.45 -76.04
CA ALA A 242 2.25 -5.41 -74.97
C ALA A 242 1.52 -4.89 -73.73
N THR A 243 0.28 -5.35 -73.55
CA THR A 243 -0.47 -5.28 -72.30
C THR A 243 0.18 -6.21 -71.28
N GLY A 244 1.17 -5.72 -70.55
CA GLY A 244 1.72 -6.37 -69.37
C GLY A 244 0.90 -6.07 -68.10
N LYS A 245 -0.37 -6.52 -68.04
CA LYS A 245 -1.07 -6.64 -66.75
C LYS A 245 -0.55 -7.87 -66.03
N HIS A 246 0.51 -7.75 -65.24
CA HIS A 246 0.80 -8.74 -64.20
C HIS A 246 -0.08 -8.47 -62.98
N ARG A 247 -1.25 -9.09 -62.98
CA ARG A 247 -2.08 -9.31 -61.78
C ARG A 247 -1.47 -10.48 -61.03
N LEU A 248 -0.67 -10.23 -59.99
CA LEU A 248 -0.39 -11.25 -58.98
C LEU A 248 -1.45 -11.17 -57.89
N ARG A 249 -2.30 -12.19 -57.92
CA ARG A 249 -3.28 -12.52 -56.89
C ARG A 249 -2.65 -13.62 -56.03
N HIS A 250 -2.38 -13.34 -54.76
CA HIS A 250 -2.32 -14.31 -53.65
C HIS A 250 -2.51 -13.49 -52.37
N GLY A 251 -3.64 -13.58 -51.68
CA GLY A 251 -3.86 -14.53 -50.58
C GLY A 251 -3.31 -13.89 -49.29
N GLY A 252 -4.09 -13.36 -48.35
CA GLY A 252 -5.26 -13.97 -47.73
C GLY A 252 -4.82 -14.75 -46.48
N ALA A 253 -4.56 -14.05 -45.37
CA ALA A 253 -4.61 -14.57 -43.99
C ALA A 253 -4.63 -13.35 -43.05
N ARG A 254 -5.80 -12.86 -42.60
CA ARG A 254 -6.45 -13.20 -41.33
C ARG A 254 -5.45 -13.41 -40.18
N GLY A 255 -5.46 -12.44 -39.26
CA GLY A 255 -4.82 -12.49 -37.96
C GLY A 255 -5.35 -11.34 -37.10
N ALA A 256 -6.66 -11.33 -36.86
CA ALA A 256 -7.25 -10.52 -35.81
C ALA A 256 -6.76 -11.07 -34.47
N LEU A 257 -6.07 -10.26 -33.68
CA LEU A 257 -5.92 -10.46 -32.25
C LEU A 257 -6.27 -9.14 -31.57
N SER A 258 -7.55 -9.04 -31.21
CA SER A 258 -7.99 -8.28 -30.05
C SER A 258 -7.44 -8.95 -28.79
N LEU A 259 -6.72 -8.20 -27.97
CA LEU A 259 -6.64 -8.30 -26.51
C LEU A 259 -6.24 -6.89 -26.05
N LYS A 260 -7.15 -6.16 -25.41
CA LYS A 260 -7.26 -6.02 -23.95
C LYS A 260 -5.93 -5.66 -23.29
#